data_AF-A0A552J7T4-F1
#
_entry.id   AF-A0A552J7T4-F1
#
_cell.length_a   1.000
_cell.length_b   1.000
_cell.length_c   1.000
_cell.angle_alpha   90.00
_cell.angle_beta   90.00
_cell.angle_gamma   90.00
#
_symmetry.space_group_name_H-M   'P 1'
#
loop_
_entity.id
_entity.type
_entity.pdbx_description
1 polymer ?
#
loop_
_entity_poly.entity_id
_entity_poly.type
_entity_poly.pdbx_seq_one_letter_code
_entity_poly.pdbx_strand_id
1 'polypeptide(L)'
;MYRENDRPHNLFGTDSEFSESLWQYVQTLSPETIAQLSKPESQEVFQVMERNIIGLLGNLPSEHFGVTISTSREHLGRLLASAMMSGYFLRNAEQRMNFEKSLATLQSGSSDV
;
A
#
# COMPACT_ATOMS: atom_id res chain seq x y z
N MET A 1 -61.55 5.26 21.83
CA MET A 1 -60.20 5.77 22.18
C MET A 1 -59.20 4.90 21.42
N TYR A 2 -58.65 5.42 20.33
CA TYR A 2 -57.63 4.73 19.51
C TYR A 2 -56.29 4.74 20.26
N ARG A 3 -55.60 3.60 20.34
CA ARG A 3 -54.18 3.56 20.72
C ARG A 3 -53.43 2.70 19.71
N GLU A 4 -53.03 3.37 18.65
CA GLU A 4 -52.08 2.90 17.66
C GLU A 4 -50.67 3.17 18.17
N ASN A 5 -49.88 2.11 18.40
CA ASN A 5 -48.42 2.08 18.18
C ASN A 5 -47.84 0.80 18.80
N ASP A 6 -47.83 -0.27 18.03
CA ASP A 6 -46.79 -1.30 18.11
C ASP A 6 -46.31 -1.55 16.68
N ARG A 7 -45.56 -0.58 16.14
CA ARG A 7 -44.76 -0.80 14.94
C ARG A 7 -43.46 -1.47 15.39
N PRO A 8 -43.09 -2.66 14.87
CA PRO A 8 -41.74 -3.17 15.07
C PRO A 8 -40.77 -2.15 14.46
N HIS A 9 -39.91 -1.56 15.29
CA HIS A 9 -38.81 -0.72 14.83
C HIS A 9 -37.96 -1.56 13.88
N ASN A 10 -37.76 -1.04 12.67
CA ASN A 10 -36.94 -1.63 11.63
C ASN A 10 -35.58 -2.08 12.21
N LEU A 11 -35.34 -3.39 12.24
CA LEU A 11 -34.11 -4.01 12.74
C LEU A 11 -32.90 -3.80 11.81
N PHE A 12 -33.12 -3.13 10.68
CA PHE A 12 -32.10 -2.76 9.71
C PHE A 12 -32.10 -1.23 9.63
N GLY A 13 -31.44 -0.62 10.62
CA GLY A 13 -30.98 0.76 10.49
C GLY A 13 -30.05 0.86 9.29
N THR A 14 -30.04 2.02 8.64
CA THR A 14 -29.10 2.32 7.56
C THR A 14 -27.67 2.00 8.01
N ASP A 15 -26.86 1.37 7.17
CA ASP A 15 -25.47 0.95 7.49
C ASP A 15 -24.65 2.06 8.18
N SER A 16 -24.97 3.32 7.88
CA SER A 16 -24.38 4.52 8.49
C SER A 16 -24.65 4.68 9.99
N GLU A 17 -25.85 4.36 10.48
CA GLU A 17 -26.19 4.48 11.91
C GLU A 17 -25.48 3.40 12.73
N PHE A 18 -25.34 2.20 12.14
CA PHE A 18 -24.59 1.11 12.75
C PHE A 18 -23.09 1.42 12.79
N SER A 19 -22.52 1.97 11.71
CA SER A 19 -21.11 2.36 11.68
C SER A 19 -20.77 3.44 12.72
N GLU A 20 -21.63 4.46 12.86
CA GLU A 20 -21.47 5.53 13.86
C GLU A 20 -21.57 4.97 15.29
N SER A 21 -22.54 4.09 15.55
CA SER A 21 -22.72 3.45 16.86
C SER A 21 -21.52 2.56 17.24
N LEU A 22 -20.99 1.80 16.29
CA LEU A 22 -19.78 1.00 16.51
C LEU A 22 -18.55 1.87 16.75
N TRP A 23 -18.40 2.95 15.99
CA TRP A 23 -17.25 3.84 16.13
C TRP A 23 -17.24 4.53 17.50
N GLN A 24 -18.41 5.02 17.94
CA GLN A 24 -18.60 5.55 19.28
C GLN A 24 -18.26 4.50 20.35
N TYR A 25 -18.70 3.24 20.18
CA TYR A 25 -18.37 2.15 21.10
C TYR A 25 -16.85 1.91 21.17
N VAL A 26 -16.16 1.81 20.03
CA VAL A 26 -14.70 1.63 19.98
C VAL A 26 -13.97 2.75 20.72
N GLN A 27 -14.43 4.00 20.61
CA GLN A 27 -13.84 5.12 21.35
C GLN A 27 -14.02 5.03 22.87
N THR A 28 -15.06 4.34 23.35
CA THR A 28 -15.28 4.14 24.80
C THR A 28 -14.42 3.02 25.39
N LEU A 29 -13.75 2.22 24.56
CA LEU A 29 -12.93 1.12 25.04
C LEU A 29 -11.68 1.61 25.77
N SER A 30 -11.32 0.91 26.85
CA SER A 30 -10.08 1.19 27.55
C SER A 30 -8.86 0.79 26.68
N PRO A 31 -7.71 1.47 26.84
CA PRO A 31 -6.48 1.08 26.15
C PRO A 31 -6.08 -0.38 26.36
N GLU A 32 -6.37 -0.95 27.54
CA GLU A 32 -6.11 -2.35 27.85
C GLU A 32 -7.01 -3.29 27.03
N THR A 33 -8.30 -2.99 26.93
CA THR A 33 -9.25 -3.74 26.11
C THR A 33 -8.87 -3.70 24.63
N ILE A 34 -8.48 -2.52 24.13
CA ILE A 34 -7.99 -2.37 22.75
C ILE A 34 -6.72 -3.22 22.54
N ALA A 35 -5.77 -3.18 23.47
CA ALA A 35 -4.54 -3.97 23.40
C ALA A 35 -4.77 -5.48 23.47
N GLN A 36 -5.83 -5.95 24.14
CA GLN A 36 -6.22 -7.36 24.14
C GLN A 36 -6.90 -7.75 22.82
N LEU A 37 -7.85 -6.95 22.33
CA LEU A 37 -8.59 -7.23 21.10
C LEU A 37 -7.73 -7.14 19.83
N SER A 38 -6.64 -6.34 19.86
CA SER A 38 -5.69 -6.18 18.76
C SER A 38 -4.60 -7.27 18.72
N LYS A 39 -4.60 -8.20 19.67
CA LYS A 39 -3.66 -9.34 19.70
C LYS A 39 -4.36 -10.60 19.20
N PRO A 40 -4.10 -11.06 17.98
CA PRO A 40 -4.57 -12.37 17.55
C PRO A 40 -3.90 -13.48 18.37
N GLU A 41 -4.69 -14.46 18.79
CA GLU A 41 -4.20 -15.59 19.61
C GLU A 41 -3.31 -16.55 18.83
N SER A 42 -3.39 -16.55 17.50
CA SER A 42 -2.60 -17.44 16.63
C SER A 42 -2.06 -16.73 15.38
N GLN A 43 -1.00 -17.29 14.81
CA GLN A 43 -0.36 -16.78 13.60
C GLN A 43 -1.28 -16.90 12.37
N GLU A 44 -2.11 -17.94 12.32
CA GLU A 44 -3.09 -18.18 11.26
C GLU A 44 -4.18 -17.08 11.27
N VAL A 45 -4.67 -16.72 12.46
CA VAL A 45 -5.67 -15.64 12.61
C VAL A 45 -5.08 -14.30 12.17
N PHE A 46 -3.81 -14.01 12.52
CA PHE A 46 -3.12 -12.81 12.06
C PHE A 46 -3.07 -12.73 10.52
N GLN A 47 -2.68 -13.82 9.85
CA GLN A 47 -2.61 -13.88 8.39
C GLN A 47 -3.98 -13.71 7.73
N VAL A 48 -5.04 -14.28 8.31
CA VAL A 48 -6.42 -14.13 7.81
C VAL A 48 -6.90 -12.68 7.97
N MET A 49 -6.61 -12.03 9.10
CA MET A 49 -6.91 -10.62 9.31
C MET A 49 -6.17 -9.72 8.32
N GLU A 50 -4.87 -9.94 8.13
CA GLU A 50 -4.06 -9.21 7.15
C GLU A 50 -4.67 -9.35 5.74
N ARG A 51 -5.00 -10.57 5.34
CA ARG A 51 -5.63 -10.85 4.04
C ARG A 51 -7.01 -10.21 3.88
N ASN A 52 -7.81 -10.18 4.94
CA ASN A 52 -9.12 -9.50 4.93
C ASN A 52 -8.97 -7.99 4.83
N ILE A 53 -8.02 -7.39 5.57
CA ILE A 53 -7.73 -5.95 5.48
C ILE A 53 -7.25 -5.60 4.07
N ILE A 54 -6.33 -6.37 3.50
CA ILE A 54 -5.91 -6.22 2.10
C ILE A 54 -7.09 -6.38 1.14
N GLY A 55 -8.02 -7.31 1.41
CA GLY A 55 -9.22 -7.50 0.61
C GLY A 55 -10.23 -6.34 0.70
N LEU A 56 -10.39 -5.74 1.89
CA LEU A 56 -11.28 -4.60 2.14
C LEU A 56 -10.72 -3.29 1.58
N LEU A 57 -9.41 -3.10 1.72
CA LEU A 57 -8.67 -2.04 1.05
C LEU A 57 -8.69 -2.30 -0.47
N GLY A 58 -8.69 -3.54 -0.91
CA GLY A 58 -8.58 -3.90 -2.32
C GLY A 58 -7.16 -3.65 -2.83
N ASN A 59 -6.96 -3.82 -4.14
CA ASN A 59 -5.68 -3.53 -4.79
C ASN A 59 -5.51 -2.01 -4.99
N LEU A 60 -5.64 -1.24 -3.91
CA LEU A 60 -5.46 0.21 -3.93
C LEU A 60 -4.08 0.51 -4.51
N PRO A 61 -4.00 1.39 -5.51
CA PRO A 61 -2.73 1.85 -6.04
C PRO A 61 -1.86 2.32 -4.87
N SER A 62 -0.61 1.85 -4.82
CA SER A 62 0.36 2.27 -3.80
C SER A 62 0.61 3.78 -3.79
N GLU A 63 0.15 4.49 -4.82
CA GLU A 63 0.17 5.95 -4.94
C GLU A 63 -0.78 6.66 -3.96
N HIS A 64 -1.80 5.97 -3.43
CA HIS A 64 -2.79 6.56 -2.52
C HIS A 64 -2.56 6.23 -1.03
N PHE A 65 -1.50 5.47 -0.71
CA PHE A 65 -1.14 5.11 0.67
C PHE A 65 0.35 5.26 0.91
N GLY A 66 0.72 5.74 2.11
CA GLY A 66 2.11 5.65 2.57
C GLY A 66 2.48 4.19 2.83
N VAL A 67 3.16 3.54 1.88
CA VAL A 67 3.69 2.18 2.07
C VAL A 67 4.95 2.25 2.92
N THR A 68 4.92 1.66 4.11
CA THR A 68 6.10 1.49 4.96
C THR A 68 6.61 0.05 4.83
N ILE A 69 7.83 -0.12 4.34
CA ILE A 69 8.48 -1.44 4.20
C ILE A 69 9.47 -1.61 5.35
N SER A 70 9.29 -2.66 6.16
CA SER A 70 10.27 -3.05 7.19
C SER A 70 11.24 -4.09 6.62
N THR A 71 12.54 -3.90 6.80
CA THR A 71 13.57 -4.84 6.34
C THR A 71 14.82 -4.75 7.20
N SER A 72 15.70 -5.76 7.13
CA SER A 72 16.95 -5.77 7.87
C SER A 72 18.01 -4.87 7.20
N ARG A 73 19.02 -4.43 7.97
CA ARG A 73 20.13 -3.61 7.47
C ARG A 73 20.88 -4.33 6.33
N GLU A 74 21.02 -5.64 6.41
CA GLU A 74 21.73 -6.47 5.44
C GLU A 74 20.96 -6.52 4.11
N HIS A 75 19.65 -6.77 4.16
CA HIS A 75 18.80 -6.78 2.97
C HIS A 75 18.72 -5.40 2.31
N LEU A 76 18.58 -4.34 3.12
CA LEU A 76 18.61 -2.97 2.63
C LEU A 76 19.96 -2.64 1.97
N GLY A 77 21.07 -3.02 2.60
CA GLY A 77 22.41 -2.81 2.06
C GLY A 77 22.61 -3.49 0.70
N ARG A 78 22.14 -4.74 0.55
CA ARG A 78 22.19 -5.47 -0.73
C ARG A 78 21.34 -4.80 -1.80
N LEU A 79 20.14 -4.34 -1.44
CA LEU A 79 19.26 -3.62 -2.35
C LEU A 79 19.92 -2.33 -2.86
N LEU A 80 20.47 -1.51 -1.95
CA LEU A 80 21.17 -0.27 -2.31
C LEU A 80 22.38 -0.53 -3.22
N ALA A 81 23.21 -1.52 -2.88
CA ALA A 81 24.36 -1.89 -3.71
C ALA A 81 23.92 -2.31 -5.12
N SER A 82 22.86 -3.11 -5.23
CA SER A 82 22.32 -3.54 -6.54
C SER A 82 21.76 -2.37 -7.37
N ALA A 83 21.08 -1.43 -6.71
CA ALA A 83 20.56 -0.22 -7.34
C ALA A 83 21.69 0.69 -7.84
N MET A 84 22.75 0.84 -7.04
CA MET A 84 23.94 1.61 -7.44
C MET A 84 24.62 0.98 -8.66
N MET A 85 24.89 -0.33 -8.64
CA MET A 85 25.49 -1.02 -9.78
C MET A 85 24.65 -0.89 -11.05
N SER A 86 23.32 -1.02 -10.91
CA SER A 86 22.39 -0.82 -12.02
C SER A 86 22.44 0.62 -12.55
N GLY A 87 22.51 1.61 -11.68
CA GLY A 87 22.66 3.01 -12.06
C GLY A 87 23.95 3.28 -12.84
N TYR A 88 25.10 2.74 -12.40
CA TYR A 88 26.36 2.84 -13.14
C TYR A 88 26.28 2.16 -14.51
N PHE A 89 25.67 0.97 -14.58
CA PHE A 89 25.48 0.27 -15.84
C PHE A 89 24.64 1.08 -16.83
N LEU A 90 23.52 1.66 -16.37
CA LEU A 90 22.66 2.50 -17.19
C LEU A 90 23.39 3.75 -17.67
N ARG A 91 24.18 4.41 -16.82
CA ARG A 91 24.98 5.56 -17.22
C ARG A 91 26.02 5.20 -18.29
N ASN A 92 26.70 4.07 -18.13
CA ASN A 92 27.67 3.60 -19.12
C ASN A 92 27.00 3.27 -20.46
N ALA A 93 25.81 2.65 -20.42
CA ALA A 93 25.01 2.38 -21.61
C ALA A 93 24.59 3.67 -22.32
N GLU A 94 24.16 4.68 -21.57
CA GLU A 94 23.83 6.01 -22.10
C GLU A 94 25.05 6.69 -22.76
N GLN A 95 26.21 6.66 -22.10
CA GLN A 95 27.44 7.23 -22.65
C GLN A 95 27.84 6.55 -23.96
N ARG A 96 27.78 5.22 -24.00
CA ARG A 96 28.07 4.45 -25.21
C ARG A 96 27.10 4.79 -26.33
N MET A 97 25.80 4.84 -26.05
CA MET A 97 24.78 5.21 -27.03
C MET A 97 25.00 6.63 -27.57
N ASN A 98 25.37 7.59 -26.72
CA ASN A 98 25.65 8.96 -27.15
C ASN A 98 26.91 9.04 -28.02
N PHE A 99 27.94 8.24 -27.72
CA PHE A 99 29.14 8.15 -28.54
C PHE A 99 28.86 7.51 -29.90
N GLU A 100 28.06 6.44 -29.95
CA GLU A 100 27.64 5.81 -31.20
C GLU A 100 26.85 6.78 -32.09
N LYS A 101 25.96 7.59 -31.49
CA LYS A 101 25.23 8.65 -32.20
C LYS A 101 26.16 9.72 -32.77
N SER A 102 27.14 10.20 -32.00
CA SER A 102 28.06 11.24 -32.49
C SER A 102 28.94 10.74 -33.63
N LEU A 103 29.42 9.50 -33.55
CA LEU A 103 30.17 8.86 -34.65
C LEU A 103 29.32 8.69 -35.91
N ALA A 104 28.06 8.26 -35.78
CA ALA A 104 27.16 8.11 -36.92
C ALA A 104 26.92 9.45 -37.63
N THR A 105 26.71 10.54 -36.87
CA THR A 105 26.57 11.89 -37.43
C THR A 105 27.81 12.35 -38.19
N LEU A 106 29.01 12.06 -37.68
CA LEU A 106 30.27 12.38 -38.37
C LEU A 106 30.42 11.59 -39.67
N GLN A 107 30.06 10.30 -39.67
CA GLN A 107 30.11 9.46 -40.86
C GLN A 107 29.12 9.94 -41.94
N SER A 108 27.90 10.35 -41.57
CA SER A 108 26.94 10.90 -42.53
C SER A 108 27.33 12.26 -43.10
N GLY A 109 28.12 13.06 -42.37
CA GLY A 109 28.60 14.36 -42.86
C GLY A 109 29.78 14.27 -43.83
N SER A 110 30.45 13.11 -43.92
CA SER A 110 31.60 12.90 -44.81
C SER A 110 31.21 12.44 -46.22
N SER A 111 29.94 12.11 -46.46
CA SER A 111 29.44 11.60 -47.74
C SER A 111 28.91 12.66 -48.72
N ASP A 112 28.92 13.95 -48.34
CA ASP A 112 28.36 15.08 -49.12
C ASP A 112 29.41 16.13 -49.57
N VAL A 113 30.70 15.77 -49.64
CA VAL A 113 31.76 16.62 -50.23
C VAL A 113 32.58 15.87 -51.27
#